data_AF-A0A1Q7HIM9-F1
#
_entry.id   AF-A0A1Q7HIM9-F1
#
_cell.length_a   1.000
_cell.length_b   1.000
_cell.length_c   1.000
_cell.angle_alpha   90.00
_cell.angle_beta   90.00
_cell.angle_gamma   90.00
#
_symmetry.space_group_name_H-M   'P 1'
#
loop_
_entity.id
_entity.type
_entity.pdbx_description
1 polymer ?
#
loop_
_entity_poly.entity_id
_entity_poly.type
_entity_poly.pdbx_seq_one_letter_code
_entity_poly.pdbx_strand_id
1 'polypeptide(L)'
;MSWARLFASVVATTTGLAFWWALTEPLPVPPAIGLSVAAAILFCAGLIAGRMGVIAAPTALLFSLLVGSIIATQLHQAFRPQTAPISEFGLLALRVPEILAPLAIAAVIGLAAGFLGERLLPSRNDR
;
A
#
# COMPACT_ATOMS: atom_id res chain seq x y z
N MET A 1 4.17 22.84 0.14
CA MET A 1 3.51 21.50 0.22
C MET A 1 2.59 21.33 -0.98
N SER A 2 2.72 20.25 -1.77
CA SER A 2 1.87 20.01 -2.95
C SER A 2 0.88 18.87 -2.72
N TRP A 3 -0.41 19.20 -2.62
CA TRP A 3 -1.50 18.22 -2.53
C TRP A 3 -1.56 17.27 -3.74
N ALA A 4 -1.18 17.77 -4.92
CA ALA A 4 -1.12 16.96 -6.14
C ALA A 4 -0.09 15.82 -6.03
N ARG A 5 1.09 16.07 -5.40
CA ARG A 5 2.10 15.03 -5.16
C ARG A 5 1.59 13.93 -4.23
N LEU A 6 0.91 14.32 -3.14
CA LEU A 6 0.31 13.36 -2.22
C LEU A 6 -0.74 12.51 -2.93
N PHE A 7 -1.68 13.15 -3.62
CA PHE A 7 -2.76 12.44 -4.30
C PHE A 7 -2.21 11.47 -5.36
N ALA A 8 -1.30 11.93 -6.22
CA ALA A 8 -0.67 11.08 -7.23
C ALA A 8 0.08 9.90 -6.60
N SER A 9 0.81 10.15 -5.51
CA SER A 9 1.50 9.11 -4.75
C SER A 9 0.52 8.06 -4.22
N VAL A 10 -0.54 8.49 -3.52
CA VAL A 10 -1.53 7.59 -2.92
C VAL A 10 -2.24 6.78 -4.00
N VAL A 11 -2.69 7.40 -5.10
CA VAL A 11 -3.35 6.69 -6.20
C VAL A 11 -2.43 5.65 -6.82
N ALA A 12 -1.21 6.03 -7.21
CA ALA A 12 -0.29 5.11 -7.87
C ALA A 12 0.06 3.90 -6.98
N THR A 13 0.34 4.16 -5.70
CA THR A 13 0.74 3.12 -4.74
C THR A 13 -0.43 2.25 -4.32
N THR A 14 -1.63 2.83 -4.18
CA THR A 14 -2.88 2.09 -3.97
C THR A 14 -3.09 1.07 -5.08
N THR A 15 -3.02 1.51 -6.34
CA THR A 15 -3.24 0.63 -7.49
C THR A 15 -2.20 -0.49 -7.57
N GLY A 16 -0.92 -0.17 -7.39
CA GLY A 16 0.16 -1.15 -7.41
C GLY A 16 0.03 -2.21 -6.31
N LEU A 17 -0.22 -1.78 -5.07
CA LEU A 17 -0.42 -2.69 -3.94
C LEU A 17 -1.71 -3.51 -4.08
N ALA A 18 -2.82 -2.91 -4.52
CA ALA A 18 -4.08 -3.63 -4.69
C ALA A 18 -3.95 -4.78 -5.68
N PHE A 19 -3.25 -4.55 -6.79
CA PHE A 19 -2.96 -5.59 -7.77
C PHE A 19 -2.01 -6.66 -7.21
N TRP A 20 -1.00 -6.25 -6.43
CA TRP A 20 -0.12 -7.19 -5.74
C TRP A 20 -0.89 -8.11 -4.81
N TRP A 21 -1.74 -7.55 -3.93
CA TRP A 21 -2.58 -8.32 -3.01
C TRP A 21 -3.47 -9.32 -3.75
N ALA A 22 -4.13 -8.88 -4.82
CA ALA A 22 -5.02 -9.73 -5.60
C ALA A 22 -4.32 -10.93 -6.26
N LEU A 23 -3.01 -10.86 -6.49
CA LEU A 23 -2.21 -11.94 -7.08
C LEU A 23 -1.52 -12.84 -6.04
N THR A 24 -1.56 -12.51 -4.75
CA THR A 24 -0.89 -13.32 -3.72
C THR A 24 -1.57 -14.65 -3.44
N GLU A 25 -2.85 -14.81 -3.76
CA GLU A 25 -3.63 -15.97 -3.30
C GLU A 25 -3.63 -17.26 -4.15
N PRO A 26 -2.93 -17.36 -5.30
CA PRO A 26 -2.59 -18.69 -5.82
C PRO A 26 -1.09 -19.00 -5.89
N LEU A 27 -0.21 -18.03 -5.64
CA LEU A 27 1.23 -18.23 -5.82
C LEU A 27 1.91 -18.55 -4.48
N PRO A 28 2.68 -19.65 -4.39
CA PRO A 28 3.51 -19.93 -3.22
C PRO A 28 4.71 -18.97 -3.18
N VAL A 29 4.45 -17.70 -2.86
CA VAL A 29 5.47 -16.67 -2.72
C VAL A 29 5.99 -16.70 -1.28
N PRO A 30 7.30 -16.85 -1.05
CA PRO A 30 7.87 -16.74 0.28
C PRO A 30 7.45 -15.42 0.98
N PRO A 31 7.03 -15.44 2.26
CA PRO A 31 6.52 -14.26 2.95
C PRO A 31 7.45 -13.04 2.90
N ALA A 32 8.76 -13.27 2.96
CA ALA A 32 9.77 -12.22 2.86
C ALA A 32 9.71 -11.46 1.52
N ILE A 33 9.39 -12.14 0.42
CA ILE A 33 9.24 -11.54 -0.91
C ILE A 33 7.90 -10.79 -1.00
N GLY A 34 6.83 -11.37 -0.45
CA GLY A 34 5.51 -10.73 -0.37
C GLY A 34 5.57 -9.37 0.33
N LEU A 35 6.21 -9.34 1.50
CA LEU A 35 6.32 -8.15 2.35
C LEU A 35 7.34 -7.14 1.83
N SER A 36 8.42 -7.59 1.17
CA SER A 36 9.43 -6.67 0.63
C SER A 36 8.90 -5.84 -0.54
N VAL A 37 8.07 -6.42 -1.41
CA VAL A 37 7.41 -5.68 -2.50
C VAL A 37 6.46 -4.64 -1.94
N ALA A 38 5.64 -5.01 -0.95
CA ALA A 38 4.74 -4.08 -0.28
C ALA A 38 5.52 -2.93 0.38
N ALA A 39 6.58 -3.24 1.13
CA ALA A 39 7.45 -2.25 1.76
C ALA A 39 8.11 -1.31 0.74
N ALA A 40 8.58 -1.84 -0.39
CA ALA A 40 9.19 -1.04 -1.45
C ALA A 40 8.18 -0.07 -2.09
N ILE A 41 6.94 -0.51 -2.33
CA ILE A 41 5.88 0.37 -2.86
C ILE A 41 5.54 1.47 -1.84
N LEU A 42 5.41 1.14 -0.55
CA LEU A 42 5.16 2.12 0.50
C LEU A 42 6.33 3.10 0.67
N PHE A 43 7.56 2.64 0.47
CA PHE A 43 8.74 3.48 0.45
C PHE A 43 8.69 4.47 -0.72
N CYS A 44 8.33 4.01 -1.92
CA CYS A 44 8.09 4.89 -3.07
C CYS A 44 6.98 5.91 -2.78
N ALA A 45 5.91 5.51 -2.08
CA ALA A 45 4.85 6.42 -1.66
C ALA A 45 5.40 7.57 -0.80
N GLY A 46 6.25 7.24 0.17
CA GLY A 46 6.91 8.25 0.99
C GLY A 46 7.83 9.15 0.17
N LEU A 47 8.70 8.57 -0.68
CA LEU A 47 9.62 9.34 -1.54
C LEU A 47 8.89 10.37 -2.42
N ILE A 48 7.79 9.96 -3.06
CA ILE A 48 7.03 10.84 -3.96
C ILE A 48 6.30 11.93 -3.16
N ALA A 49 5.70 11.57 -2.02
CA ALA A 49 4.92 12.48 -1.18
C ALA A 49 5.78 13.45 -0.33
N GLY A 50 7.08 13.19 -0.16
CA GLY A 50 7.99 14.06 0.58
C GLY A 50 7.58 14.22 2.05
N ARG A 51 7.46 15.45 2.56
CA ARG A 51 7.02 15.73 3.96
C ARG A 51 5.68 15.09 4.33
N MET A 52 4.84 14.75 3.34
CA MET A 52 3.55 14.08 3.56
C MET A 52 3.65 12.56 3.53
N GLY A 53 4.85 11.98 3.42
CA GLY A 53 5.06 10.53 3.33
C GLY A 53 4.49 9.74 4.51
N VAL A 54 4.55 10.30 5.72
CA VAL A 54 3.96 9.70 6.94
C VAL A 54 2.44 9.52 6.84
N ILE A 55 1.77 10.33 6.01
CA ILE A 55 0.33 10.22 5.73
C ILE A 55 0.10 9.36 4.48
N ALA A 56 0.91 9.57 3.43
CA ALA A 56 0.75 8.95 2.12
C ALA A 56 0.84 7.41 2.17
N ALA A 57 1.85 6.87 2.86
CA ALA A 57 2.06 5.43 2.93
C ALA A 57 0.92 4.69 3.67
N PRO A 58 0.49 5.09 4.88
CA PRO A 58 -0.63 4.40 5.54
C PRO A 58 -1.97 4.59 4.82
N THR A 59 -2.22 5.75 4.21
CA THR A 59 -3.45 5.93 3.40
C THR A 59 -3.43 5.04 2.16
N ALA A 60 -2.31 4.98 1.44
CA ALA A 60 -2.15 4.08 0.32
C ALA A 60 -2.33 2.60 0.73
N LEU A 61 -1.80 2.21 1.89
CA LEU A 61 -2.00 0.86 2.42
C LEU A 61 -3.49 0.56 2.61
N LEU A 62 -4.24 1.42 3.32
CA LEU A 62 -5.68 1.21 3.57
C LEU A 62 -6.49 1.09 2.28
N PHE A 63 -6.30 2.02 1.35
CA PHE A 63 -7.01 1.98 0.08
C PHE A 63 -6.60 0.75 -0.74
N SER A 64 -5.32 0.35 -0.70
CA SER A 64 -4.86 -0.84 -1.41
C SER A 64 -5.50 -2.13 -0.90
N LEU A 65 -5.70 -2.24 0.42
CA LEU A 65 -6.34 -3.40 1.04
C LEU A 65 -7.83 -3.46 0.69
N LEU A 66 -8.51 -2.31 0.64
CA LEU A 66 -9.90 -2.21 0.20
C LEU A 66 -10.05 -2.59 -1.28
N VAL A 67 -9.24 -1.98 -2.15
CA VAL A 67 -9.34 -2.25 -3.60
C VAL A 67 -8.90 -3.67 -3.92
N GLY A 68 -7.82 -4.15 -3.28
CA GLY A 68 -7.33 -5.51 -3.42
C GLY A 68 -8.38 -6.55 -3.01
N SER A 69 -9.11 -6.33 -1.91
CA SER A 69 -10.11 -7.29 -1.43
C SER A 69 -11.31 -7.37 -2.35
N ILE A 70 -11.72 -6.24 -2.93
CA ILE A 70 -12.76 -6.20 -3.96
C ILE A 70 -12.30 -6.97 -5.19
N ILE A 71 -11.12 -6.66 -5.75
CA ILE A 71 -10.61 -7.33 -6.96
C ILE A 71 -10.48 -8.84 -6.72
N ALA A 72 -9.83 -9.24 -5.63
CA ALA A 72 -9.63 -10.65 -5.31
C ALA A 72 -10.96 -11.38 -5.10
N THR A 73 -11.95 -10.76 -4.44
CA THR A 73 -13.28 -11.35 -4.25
C THR A 73 -13.99 -11.54 -5.59
N GLN A 74 -13.94 -10.54 -6.48
CA GLN A 74 -14.57 -10.64 -7.80
C GLN A 74 -13.90 -11.70 -8.68
N LEU A 75 -12.57 -11.82 -8.62
CA LEU A 75 -11.84 -12.88 -9.30
C LEU A 75 -12.23 -14.26 -8.78
N HIS A 76 -12.29 -14.45 -7.46
CA HIS A 76 -12.72 -15.71 -6.86
C HIS A 76 -14.14 -16.09 -7.27
N GLN A 77 -15.08 -15.14 -7.22
CA GLN A 77 -16.46 -15.35 -7.65
C GLN A 77 -16.57 -15.74 -9.13
N ALA A 78 -15.70 -15.22 -9.99
CA ALA A 78 -15.68 -15.56 -11.41
C ALA A 78 -15.27 -17.02 -11.67
N PHE A 79 -14.39 -17.60 -10.84
CA PHE A 79 -13.93 -18.99 -10.99
C PHE A 79 -14.69 -19.99 -10.10
N ARG A 80 -15.20 -19.54 -8.95
CA ARG A 80 -15.97 -20.30 -7.97
C ARG A 80 -17.11 -19.43 -7.42
N PRO A 81 -18.31 -19.53 -8.01
CA PRO A 81 -19.45 -18.76 -7.55
C PRO A 81 -19.75 -19.02 -6.06
N GLN A 82 -20.16 -17.97 -5.33
CA GLN A 82 -20.58 -18.02 -3.92
C GLN A 82 -19.47 -18.24 -2.88
N THR A 83 -18.20 -17.99 -3.23
CA THR A 83 -17.12 -17.93 -2.22
C THR A 83 -17.30 -16.75 -1.25
N ALA A 84 -16.93 -16.95 0.02
CA ALA A 84 -16.93 -15.87 1.00
C ALA A 84 -16.01 -14.71 0.57
N PRO A 85 -16.28 -13.46 1.00
CA PRO A 85 -15.36 -12.35 0.77
C PRO A 85 -13.98 -12.63 1.35
N ILE A 86 -12.95 -12.13 0.67
CA ILE A 86 -11.55 -12.21 1.12
C ILE A 86 -11.43 -11.50 2.46
N SER A 87 -10.84 -12.20 3.44
CA SER A 87 -10.65 -11.67 4.81
C SER A 87 -9.20 -11.67 5.27
N GLU A 88 -8.29 -12.15 4.44
CA GLU A 88 -6.85 -12.13 4.66
C GLU A 88 -6.08 -12.08 3.33
N PHE A 89 -4.84 -11.60 3.36
CA PHE A 89 -3.89 -11.67 2.25
C PHE A 89 -2.62 -12.35 2.76
N GLY A 90 -2.57 -13.69 2.64
CA GLY A 90 -1.47 -14.49 3.19
C GLY A 90 -1.34 -14.32 4.70
N LEU A 91 -0.36 -13.52 5.15
CA LEU A 91 -0.11 -13.26 6.58
C LEU A 91 -0.87 -12.03 7.13
N LEU A 92 -1.56 -11.29 6.28
CA LEU A 92 -2.22 -10.04 6.66
C LEU A 92 -3.73 -10.25 6.82
N ALA A 93 -4.21 -10.36 8.05
CA ALA A 93 -5.66 -10.39 8.32
C ALA A 93 -6.28 -8.99 8.16
N LEU A 94 -7.44 -8.90 7.50
CA LEU A 94 -8.20 -7.65 7.29
C LEU A 94 -9.02 -7.20 8.51
N ARG A 95 -8.58 -7.58 9.72
CA ARG A 95 -9.24 -7.26 10.98
C ARG A 95 -8.58 -6.04 11.62
N VAL A 96 -9.37 -5.23 12.31
CA VAL A 96 -8.92 -3.92 12.82
C VAL A 96 -7.65 -4.02 13.70
N PRO A 97 -7.56 -4.90 14.73
CA PRO A 97 -6.35 -4.96 15.55
C PRO A 97 -5.11 -5.37 14.74
N GLU A 98 -5.28 -6.29 13.80
CA GLU A 98 -4.22 -6.86 12.99
C GLU A 98 -3.70 -5.87 11.93
N ILE A 99 -4.51 -4.90 11.53
CA ILE A 99 -4.11 -3.83 10.59
C ILE A 99 -3.27 -2.73 11.27
N LEU A 100 -3.36 -2.56 12.60
CA LEU A 100 -2.67 -1.46 13.30
C LEU A 100 -1.15 -1.55 13.19
N ALA A 101 -0.57 -2.75 13.32
CA ALA A 101 0.87 -2.94 13.20
C ALA A 101 1.38 -2.63 11.76
N PRO A 102 0.77 -3.16 10.69
CA PRO A 102 1.05 -2.76 9.31
C PRO A 102 0.92 -1.25 9.06
N LEU A 103 -0.09 -0.59 9.63
CA LEU A 103 -0.24 0.87 9.51
C LEU A 103 0.89 1.64 10.18
N ALA A 104 1.29 1.23 11.39
CA ALA A 104 2.41 1.82 12.10
C ALA A 104 3.71 1.66 11.30
N ILE A 105 3.96 0.47 10.76
CA ILE A 105 5.11 0.19 9.89
C ILE A 105 5.05 1.07 8.63
N ALA A 106 3.89 1.18 7.98
CA ALA A 106 3.71 2.03 6.80
C ALA A 106 3.98 3.51 7.12
N ALA A 107 3.54 4.01 8.27
CA ALA A 107 3.84 5.37 8.72
C ALA A 107 5.34 5.59 8.93
N VAL A 108 6.04 4.63 9.53
CA VAL A 108 7.51 4.68 9.73
C VAL A 108 8.24 4.68 8.40
N ILE A 109 7.88 3.77 7.47
CA ILE A 109 8.45 3.70 6.12
C ILE A 109 8.19 5.02 5.39
N GLY A 110 6.96 5.50 5.40
CA GLY A 110 6.55 6.73 4.73
C GLY A 110 7.27 7.96 5.27
N LEU A 111 7.51 8.02 6.59
CA LEU A 111 8.27 9.08 7.23
C LEU A 111 9.73 9.05 6.78
N ALA A 112 10.40 7.89 6.89
CA ALA A 112 11.80 7.74 6.53
C ALA A 112 12.04 8.04 5.04
N ALA A 113 11.20 7.48 4.18
CA ALA A 113 11.25 7.71 2.75
C ALA A 113 10.88 9.15 2.37
N GLY A 114 9.87 9.73 3.02
CA GLY A 114 9.47 11.11 2.80
C GLY A 114 10.56 12.12 3.13
N PHE A 115 11.30 11.88 4.22
CA PHE A 115 12.47 12.67 4.58
C PHE A 115 13.56 12.62 3.50
N LEU A 116 13.82 11.43 2.94
CA LEU A 116 14.76 11.27 1.84
C LEU A 116 14.24 11.91 0.53
N GLY A 117 12.94 11.80 0.27
CA GLY A 117 12.25 12.32 -0.91
C GLY A 117 12.31 13.83 -1.03
N GLU A 118 12.28 14.57 0.09
CA GLU A 118 12.47 16.03 0.06
C GLU A 118 13.89 16.45 -0.34
N ARG A 119 14.89 15.63 -0.03
CA ARG A 119 16.28 15.89 -0.43
C ARG A 119 16.51 15.59 -1.92
N LEU A 120 15.84 14.56 -2.44
CA LEU A 120 16.01 14.09 -3.82
C LEU A 120 15.08 14.78 -4.83
N LEU A 121 13.85 15.09 -4.41
CA LEU A 121 12.78 15.67 -5.22
C LEU A 121 12.17 16.90 -4.50
N PRO A 122 12.96 17.99 -4.36
CA PRO A 122 12.50 19.18 -3.64
C PRO A 122 11.28 19.80 -4.35
N SER A 123 10.25 20.15 -3.56
CA SER A 123 9.09 20.85 -4.10
C SER A 123 9.49 22.25 -4.56
N ARG A 124 9.19 22.60 -5.82
CA ARG A 124 9.49 23.89 -6.46
C ARG A 124 8.91 25.13 -5.76
N ASN A 125 8.18 24.97 -4.67
CA ASN A 125 7.49 26.03 -3.93
C ASN A 125 8.26 26.56 -2.70
N ASP A 126 9.49 26.09 -2.47
CA ASP A 126 10.37 26.57 -1.39
C ASP A 126 11.45 27.56 -1.90
N ARG A 127 11.17 28.28 -2.99
CA ARG A 127 11.89 29.49 -3.42
C ARG A 127 10.88 30.61 -3.64
#